data_AF-A0A0Q0TZY1-F1
#
_entry.id   AF-A0A0Q0TZY1-F1
#
_cell.length_a   1.000
_cell.length_b   1.000
_cell.length_c   1.000
_cell.angle_alpha   90.00
_cell.angle_beta   90.00
_cell.angle_gamma   90.00
#
_symmetry.space_group_name_H-M   'P 1'
#
loop_
_entity.id
_entity.type
_entity.pdbx_description
1 polymer ?
#
loop_
_entity_poly.entity_id
_entity_poly.type
_entity_poly.pdbx_seq_one_letter_code
_entity_poly.pdbx_strand_id
1 'polypeptide(L)'
;MNVREKIESFESLTLINEAAFSKKSLGRIKYEEPDDMRTCYMHDRDRIIQSKSFRRLKHKTQVYIKTSGDHYRTRLTHTLEVSQVARNIGVGIGLNENLIEAIALGHDLGHVAFAHNGEEVLNNYLKDGFRHNEQSVRVVNKLENEGEGLNLTKEVINGILHHSGLGTTKDIITLEGIVVKVSDKMAYLNHDIDDSIRAGLLGIDDIPCEIVKVLGNNSSERLNILIKDFVNTSNNNLKNGILEIGLSKEINEAMIELRKFMFKNIYLGDTLKEERNKAKFILEQLIGHFEKYPDKMPSVYRKIVKEEGLQRGVADYIAGMSDDYCLLLFNKIFVPKMVVD
;
A
#
# COMPACT_ATOMS: atom_id res chain seq x y z
N MET A 1 -1.83 -35.91 -10.85
CA MET A 1 -2.15 -34.48 -10.83
C MET A 1 -2.42 -34.08 -9.39
N ASN A 2 -1.55 -33.28 -8.78
CA ASN A 2 -1.75 -32.80 -7.41
C ASN A 2 -2.80 -31.67 -7.35
N VAL A 3 -3.10 -31.17 -6.14
CA VAL A 3 -4.14 -30.15 -5.95
C VAL A 3 -3.73 -28.82 -6.59
N ARG A 4 -2.47 -28.41 -6.46
CA ARG A 4 -1.93 -27.21 -7.12
C ARG A 4 -2.13 -27.27 -8.64
N GLU A 5 -1.72 -28.36 -9.29
CA GLU A 5 -1.84 -28.54 -10.73
C GLU A 5 -3.30 -28.46 -11.19
N LYS A 6 -4.24 -28.95 -10.37
CA LYS A 6 -5.68 -28.81 -10.63
C LYS A 6 -6.13 -27.35 -10.61
N ILE A 7 -5.69 -26.56 -9.64
CA ILE A 7 -5.97 -25.13 -9.59
C ILE A 7 -5.37 -24.40 -10.80
N GLU A 8 -4.12 -24.67 -11.14
CA GLU A 8 -3.44 -24.14 -12.33
C GLU A 8 -4.21 -24.47 -13.64
N SER A 9 -4.83 -25.66 -13.71
CA SER A 9 -5.65 -26.04 -14.86
C SER A 9 -6.96 -25.25 -14.96
N PHE A 10 -7.57 -24.88 -13.83
CA PHE A 10 -8.75 -24.02 -13.83
C PHE A 10 -8.42 -22.60 -14.28
N GLU A 11 -7.26 -22.07 -13.90
CA GLU A 11 -6.80 -20.77 -14.42
C GLU A 11 -6.84 -20.75 -15.97
N SER A 12 -6.38 -21.84 -16.61
CA SER A 12 -6.36 -21.98 -18.07
C SER A 12 -7.75 -22.02 -18.73
N LEU A 13 -8.80 -22.31 -17.96
CA LEU A 13 -10.17 -22.38 -18.44
C LEU A 13 -10.96 -21.10 -18.15
N THR A 14 -10.59 -20.34 -17.12
CA THR A 14 -11.37 -19.20 -16.62
C THR A 14 -10.74 -17.85 -16.90
N LEU A 15 -9.41 -17.76 -16.99
CA LEU A 15 -8.70 -16.50 -17.19
C LEU A 15 -8.58 -16.16 -18.67
N ILE A 16 -8.50 -14.86 -18.97
CA ILE A 16 -8.13 -14.38 -20.31
C ILE A 16 -6.67 -14.72 -20.61
N ASN A 17 -6.29 -14.76 -21.89
CA ASN A 17 -4.96 -15.16 -22.32
C ASN A 17 -3.86 -14.21 -21.82
N GLU A 18 -4.22 -12.95 -21.60
CA GLU A 18 -3.34 -11.87 -21.16
C GLU A 18 -3.19 -11.79 -19.63
N ALA A 19 -3.96 -12.59 -18.88
CA ALA A 19 -3.82 -12.70 -17.43
C ALA A 19 -2.51 -13.39 -17.03
N ALA A 20 -2.06 -13.16 -15.81
CA ALA A 20 -0.90 -13.83 -15.26
C ALA A 20 -1.26 -15.24 -14.77
N PHE A 21 -0.84 -16.27 -15.50
CA PHE A 21 -1.01 -17.66 -15.09
C PHE A 21 0.08 -18.05 -14.08
N SER A 22 -0.31 -18.66 -12.97
CA SER A 22 0.64 -19.09 -11.92
C SER A 22 1.65 -20.12 -12.45
N LYS A 23 1.20 -21.02 -13.34
CA LYS A 23 2.06 -21.99 -14.04
C LYS A 23 3.12 -21.36 -14.95
N LYS A 24 2.89 -20.13 -15.42
CA LYS A 24 3.80 -19.37 -16.29
C LYS A 24 4.58 -18.29 -15.51
N SER A 25 4.61 -18.39 -14.18
CA SER A 25 5.32 -17.40 -13.36
C SER A 25 6.80 -17.32 -13.74
N LEU A 26 7.34 -16.10 -13.70
CA LEU A 26 8.77 -15.76 -13.81
C LEU A 26 9.59 -16.26 -12.61
N GLY A 27 8.92 -16.86 -11.61
CA GLY A 27 9.49 -17.53 -10.47
C GLY A 27 9.97 -16.58 -9.37
N ARG A 28 10.74 -17.15 -8.44
CA ARG A 28 11.32 -16.51 -7.26
C ARG A 28 12.81 -16.26 -7.47
N ILE A 29 13.41 -15.43 -6.61
CA ILE A 29 14.86 -15.22 -6.63
C ILE A 29 15.58 -16.47 -6.11
N LYS A 30 15.18 -16.97 -4.93
CA LYS A 30 15.65 -18.25 -4.41
C LYS A 30 14.66 -19.32 -4.88
N TYR A 31 15.16 -20.33 -5.58
CA TYR A 31 14.31 -21.44 -6.00
C TYR A 31 13.81 -22.22 -4.79
N GLU A 32 12.54 -22.61 -4.83
CA GLU A 32 11.87 -23.44 -3.84
C GLU A 32 11.01 -24.46 -4.59
N GLU A 33 10.94 -25.69 -4.07
CA GLU A 33 10.06 -26.70 -4.66
C GLU A 33 8.60 -26.23 -4.60
N PRO A 34 7.84 -26.37 -5.69
CA PRO A 34 6.43 -26.01 -5.70
C PRO A 34 5.61 -26.81 -4.69
N ASP A 35 4.74 -26.12 -3.96
CA ASP A 35 3.78 -26.70 -3.01
C ASP A 35 2.82 -27.68 -3.74
N ASP A 36 2.36 -28.74 -3.09
CA ASP A 36 1.46 -29.72 -3.70
C ASP A 36 -0.02 -29.28 -3.67
N MET A 37 -0.35 -28.25 -2.89
CA MET A 37 -1.71 -27.74 -2.69
C MET A 37 -1.94 -26.33 -3.25
N ARG A 38 -1.00 -25.40 -3.10
CA ARG A 38 -1.18 -23.97 -3.37
C ARG A 38 -0.40 -23.51 -4.59
N THR A 39 -0.98 -22.61 -5.38
CA THR A 39 -0.24 -21.94 -6.46
C THR A 39 0.81 -20.98 -5.89
N CYS A 40 1.76 -20.55 -6.73
CA CYS A 40 2.81 -19.63 -6.29
C CYS A 40 2.26 -18.31 -5.71
N TYR A 41 1.18 -17.77 -6.28
CA TYR A 41 0.55 -16.53 -5.83
C TYR A 41 -0.25 -16.72 -4.54
N MET A 42 -0.91 -17.87 -4.36
CA MET A 42 -1.53 -18.21 -3.06
C MET A 42 -0.47 -18.29 -1.95
N HIS A 43 0.68 -18.89 -2.25
CA HIS A 43 1.77 -18.97 -1.29
C HIS A 43 2.34 -17.59 -0.94
N ASP A 44 2.46 -16.70 -1.92
CA ASP A 44 2.91 -15.31 -1.70
C ASP A 44 1.96 -14.53 -0.81
N ARG A 45 0.66 -14.61 -1.10
CA ARG A 45 -0.37 -14.01 -0.26
C ARG A 45 -0.25 -14.49 1.18
N ASP A 46 -0.12 -15.79 1.39
CA ASP A 46 -0.04 -16.37 2.74
C ASP A 46 1.20 -15.85 3.50
N ARG A 47 2.36 -15.76 2.81
CA ARG A 47 3.60 -15.18 3.38
C ARG A 47 3.43 -13.72 3.78
N ILE A 48 2.78 -12.92 2.94
CA ILE A 48 2.50 -11.51 3.22
C ILE A 48 1.61 -11.39 4.46
N ILE A 49 0.49 -12.10 4.51
CA ILE A 49 -0.48 -12.05 5.63
C ILE A 49 0.18 -12.42 6.96
N GLN A 50 1.04 -13.44 6.96
CA GLN A 50 1.71 -13.93 8.17
C GLN A 50 2.90 -13.07 8.62
N SER A 51 3.36 -12.13 7.77
CA SER A 51 4.52 -11.29 8.06
C SER A 51 4.32 -10.38 9.29
N LYS A 52 5.43 -9.95 9.90
CA LYS A 52 5.37 -8.99 11.01
C LYS A 52 4.95 -7.61 10.50
N SER A 53 5.41 -7.20 9.32
CA SER A 53 5.08 -5.91 8.73
C SER A 53 3.60 -5.77 8.39
N PHE A 54 2.95 -6.83 7.87
CA PHE A 54 1.50 -6.79 7.61
C PHE A 54 0.69 -6.59 8.90
N ARG A 55 1.04 -7.30 9.98
CA ARG A 55 0.42 -7.11 11.30
C ARG A 55 0.57 -5.68 11.83
N ARG A 56 1.68 -5.00 11.54
CA ARG A 56 1.91 -3.61 11.97
C ARG A 56 0.99 -2.61 11.25
N LEU A 57 0.42 -2.94 10.09
CA LEU A 57 -0.52 -2.06 9.38
C LEU A 57 -1.75 -1.72 10.23
N LYS A 58 -2.14 -2.60 11.16
CA LYS A 58 -3.20 -2.35 12.15
C LYS A 58 -2.90 -1.15 13.06
N HIS A 59 -1.62 -0.88 13.29
CA HIS A 59 -1.14 0.14 14.22
C HIS A 59 -0.51 1.34 13.50
N LYS A 60 -0.76 1.48 12.19
CA LYS A 60 -0.32 2.62 11.38
C LYS A 60 -1.53 3.40 10.91
N THR A 61 -1.53 4.69 11.20
CA THR A 61 -2.50 5.63 10.64
C THR A 61 -2.33 5.74 9.14
N GLN A 62 -3.45 5.97 8.46
CA GLN A 62 -3.46 6.09 7.02
C GLN A 62 -3.23 7.55 6.58
N VAL A 63 -4.15 8.46 6.93
CA VAL A 63 -4.09 9.89 6.54
C VAL A 63 -4.18 10.80 7.76
N TYR A 64 -5.12 10.53 8.67
CA TYR A 64 -5.31 11.30 9.88
C TYR A 64 -4.52 10.71 11.05
N ILE A 65 -3.74 11.54 11.75
CA ILE A 65 -3.14 11.16 13.05
C ILE A 65 -4.32 10.88 13.98
N LYS A 66 -4.32 9.68 14.57
CA LYS A 66 -5.42 9.07 15.32
C LYS A 66 -6.11 10.08 16.25
N THR A 67 -7.30 10.53 15.84
CA THR A 67 -8.22 11.30 16.67
C THR A 67 -8.98 10.34 17.60
N SER A 68 -9.57 10.85 18.68
CA SER A 68 -10.06 10.08 19.84
C SER A 68 -11.34 9.24 19.60
N GLY A 69 -11.55 8.71 18.39
CA GLY A 69 -12.72 7.93 18.00
C GLY A 69 -12.39 6.48 17.61
N ASP A 70 -13.37 5.58 17.74
CA ASP A 70 -13.16 4.14 17.57
C ASP A 70 -13.21 3.65 16.10
N HIS A 71 -13.55 4.54 15.16
CA HIS A 71 -13.83 4.19 13.76
C HIS A 71 -12.83 4.75 12.74
N TYR A 72 -11.64 5.17 13.19
CA TYR A 72 -10.61 5.65 12.27
C TYR A 72 -9.95 4.53 11.49
N ARG A 73 -9.73 4.80 10.20
CA ARG A 73 -9.11 3.85 9.28
C ARG A 73 -7.61 3.73 9.57
N THR A 74 -7.16 2.50 9.56
CA THR A 74 -5.75 2.13 9.62
C THR A 74 -5.27 1.76 8.22
N ARG A 75 -3.96 1.64 8.03
CA ARG A 75 -3.44 1.08 6.77
C ARG A 75 -3.93 -0.33 6.50
N LEU A 76 -4.20 -1.12 7.54
CA LEU A 76 -4.78 -2.45 7.36
C LEU A 76 -6.17 -2.37 6.74
N THR A 77 -7.05 -1.48 7.22
CA THR A 77 -8.39 -1.33 6.63
C THR A 77 -8.33 -0.81 5.19
N HIS A 78 -7.42 0.13 4.89
CA HIS A 78 -7.14 0.55 3.50
C HIS A 78 -6.74 -0.64 2.63
N THR A 79 -5.72 -1.38 3.05
CA THR A 79 -5.20 -2.53 2.32
C THR A 79 -6.29 -3.59 2.03
N LEU A 80 -7.19 -3.83 2.99
CA LEU A 80 -8.31 -4.75 2.80
C LEU A 80 -9.33 -4.23 1.77
N GLU A 81 -9.60 -2.92 1.75
CA GLU A 81 -10.49 -2.31 0.77
C GLU A 81 -9.88 -2.30 -0.63
N VAL A 82 -8.59 -1.96 -0.76
CA VAL A 82 -7.86 -2.06 -2.03
C VAL A 82 -7.93 -3.49 -2.56
N SER A 83 -7.70 -4.49 -1.71
CA SER A 83 -7.81 -5.90 -2.09
C SER A 83 -9.22 -6.25 -2.57
N GLN A 84 -10.27 -5.82 -1.85
CA GLN A 84 -11.66 -6.06 -2.24
C GLN A 84 -11.98 -5.45 -3.62
N VAL A 85 -11.66 -4.17 -3.81
CA VAL A 85 -11.93 -3.44 -5.06
C VAL A 85 -11.17 -4.07 -6.22
N ALA A 86 -9.88 -4.34 -6.03
CA ALA A 86 -9.02 -4.90 -7.06
C ALA A 86 -9.48 -6.32 -7.46
N ARG A 87 -9.86 -7.16 -6.50
CA ARG A 87 -10.37 -8.51 -6.80
C ARG A 87 -11.69 -8.47 -7.57
N ASN A 88 -12.62 -7.57 -7.20
CA ASN A 88 -13.87 -7.39 -7.94
C ASN A 88 -13.63 -6.99 -9.39
N ILE A 89 -12.71 -6.05 -9.63
CA ILE A 89 -12.33 -5.64 -10.98
C ILE A 89 -11.64 -6.79 -11.73
N GLY A 90 -10.68 -7.45 -11.09
CA GLY A 90 -9.93 -8.56 -11.67
C GLY A 90 -10.81 -9.72 -12.11
N VAL A 91 -11.70 -10.18 -11.24
CA VAL A 91 -12.66 -11.24 -11.56
C VAL A 91 -13.62 -10.80 -12.67
N GLY A 92 -14.07 -9.55 -12.68
CA GLY A 92 -14.93 -9.00 -13.74
C GLY A 92 -14.28 -8.96 -15.13
N ILE A 93 -12.95 -8.92 -15.20
CA ILE A 93 -12.17 -8.94 -16.45
C ILE A 93 -11.70 -10.37 -16.81
N GLY A 94 -11.57 -11.26 -15.82
CA GLY A 94 -11.00 -12.59 -15.99
C GLY A 94 -9.48 -12.64 -15.74
N LEU A 95 -9.00 -11.88 -14.76
CA LEU A 95 -7.59 -11.84 -14.32
C LEU A 95 -7.33 -12.72 -13.10
N ASN A 96 -6.05 -12.96 -12.78
CA ASN A 96 -5.68 -13.82 -11.66
C ASN A 96 -5.93 -13.14 -10.30
N GLU A 97 -7.03 -13.53 -9.66
CA GLU A 97 -7.46 -13.01 -8.36
C GLU A 97 -6.41 -13.19 -7.25
N ASN A 98 -5.69 -14.33 -7.22
CA ASN A 98 -4.68 -14.59 -6.19
C ASN A 98 -3.45 -13.68 -6.33
N LEU A 99 -3.05 -13.37 -7.58
CA LEU A 99 -1.98 -12.41 -7.83
C LEU A 99 -2.40 -11.00 -7.40
N ILE A 100 -3.62 -10.59 -7.77
CA ILE A 100 -4.18 -9.29 -7.36
C ILE A 100 -4.19 -9.17 -5.84
N GLU A 101 -4.70 -10.19 -5.15
CA GLU A 101 -4.75 -10.21 -3.68
C GLU A 101 -3.35 -10.13 -3.07
N ALA A 102 -2.39 -10.91 -3.57
CA ALA A 102 -1.01 -10.86 -3.07
C ALA A 102 -0.37 -9.48 -3.23
N ILE A 103 -0.51 -8.85 -4.41
CA ILE A 103 0.01 -7.50 -4.66
C ILE A 103 -0.69 -6.49 -3.75
N ALA A 104 -2.02 -6.51 -3.68
CA ALA A 104 -2.81 -5.60 -2.89
C ALA A 104 -2.49 -5.72 -1.39
N LEU A 105 -2.26 -6.91 -0.85
CA LEU A 105 -1.90 -7.05 0.57
C LEU A 105 -0.45 -6.62 0.86
N GLY A 106 0.43 -6.63 -0.15
CA GLY A 106 1.85 -6.30 -0.03
C GLY A 106 2.21 -4.84 -0.31
N HIS A 107 1.34 -4.07 -0.98
CA HIS A 107 1.70 -2.75 -1.51
C HIS A 107 2.14 -1.75 -0.43
N ASP A 108 1.52 -1.83 0.74
CA ASP A 108 1.60 -0.81 1.80
C ASP A 108 2.56 -1.17 2.96
N LEU A 109 3.28 -2.30 2.85
CA LEU A 109 4.15 -2.83 3.93
C LEU A 109 5.28 -1.87 4.35
N GLY A 110 5.76 -1.04 3.44
CA GLY A 110 6.90 -0.14 3.61
C GLY A 110 6.56 1.24 4.15
N HIS A 111 5.29 1.56 4.39
CA HIS A 111 4.92 2.89 4.89
C HIS A 111 5.50 3.16 6.27
N VAL A 112 5.99 4.39 6.47
CA VAL A 112 6.54 4.86 7.76
C VAL A 112 5.39 5.18 8.72
N ALA A 113 5.70 5.22 10.02
CA ALA A 113 4.80 5.78 11.02
C ALA A 113 4.40 7.24 10.68
N PHE A 114 3.19 7.64 11.06
CA PHE A 114 2.62 8.98 10.83
C PHE A 114 2.42 9.36 9.36
N ALA A 115 2.15 8.37 8.51
CA ALA A 115 1.77 8.53 7.11
C ALA A 115 2.79 9.36 6.30
N HIS A 116 2.32 10.34 5.51
CA HIS A 116 3.16 11.15 4.62
C HIS A 116 4.25 11.94 5.36
N ASN A 117 4.05 12.27 6.64
CA ASN A 117 5.05 12.99 7.42
C ASN A 117 6.30 12.15 7.66
N GLY A 118 6.12 10.86 7.97
CA GLY A 118 7.24 9.95 8.16
C GLY A 118 7.98 9.68 6.87
N GLU A 119 7.25 9.62 5.75
CA GLU A 119 7.86 9.52 4.43
C GLU A 119 8.73 10.75 4.11
N GLU A 120 8.21 11.96 4.36
CA GLU A 120 8.96 13.21 4.15
C GLU A 120 10.22 13.29 5.00
N VAL A 121 10.14 12.92 6.29
CA VAL A 121 11.30 12.91 7.20
C VAL A 121 12.37 11.95 6.72
N LEU A 122 12.00 10.71 6.36
CA LEU A 122 12.97 9.75 5.83
C LEU A 122 13.49 10.12 4.45
N ASN A 123 12.69 10.78 3.62
CA ASN A 123 13.12 11.26 2.31
C ASN A 123 14.20 12.34 2.43
N ASN A 124 14.07 13.23 3.41
CA ASN A 124 15.10 14.25 3.67
C ASN A 124 16.33 13.66 4.36
N TYR A 125 16.14 12.59 5.13
CA TYR A 125 17.22 11.91 5.85
C TYR A 125 18.11 11.07 4.93
N LEU A 126 17.52 10.36 3.96
CA LEU A 126 18.25 9.51 3.02
C LEU A 126 18.74 10.32 1.81
N LYS A 127 20.00 10.15 1.45
CA LYS A 127 20.61 10.83 0.30
C LYS A 127 19.88 10.57 -1.03
N ASP A 128 19.43 9.34 -1.25
CA ASP A 128 18.74 8.93 -2.47
C ASP A 128 17.20 9.12 -2.38
N GLY A 129 16.73 9.73 -1.29
CA GLY A 129 15.33 9.84 -0.95
C GLY A 129 14.74 8.57 -0.35
N PHE A 130 13.44 8.63 -0.06
CA PHE A 130 12.65 7.53 0.48
C PHE A 130 11.31 7.47 -0.24
N ARG A 131 10.90 6.26 -0.63
CA ARG A 131 9.59 6.00 -1.24
C ARG A 131 8.98 4.76 -0.60
N HIS A 132 7.75 4.86 -0.14
CA HIS A 132 7.07 3.77 0.55
C HIS A 132 7.00 2.47 -0.29
N ASN A 133 6.77 2.58 -1.60
CA ASN A 133 6.69 1.43 -2.52
C ASN A 133 8.03 0.69 -2.66
N GLU A 134 9.15 1.41 -2.74
CA GLU A 134 10.49 0.81 -2.73
C GLU A 134 10.80 0.16 -1.38
N GLN A 135 10.36 0.80 -0.29
CA GLN A 135 10.48 0.23 1.04
C GLN A 135 9.63 -1.03 1.21
N SER A 136 8.42 -1.11 0.62
CA SER A 136 7.59 -2.32 0.64
C SER A 136 8.31 -3.49 -0.02
N VAL A 137 8.94 -3.26 -1.18
CA VAL A 137 9.79 -4.24 -1.84
C VAL A 137 10.97 -4.64 -0.96
N ARG A 138 11.63 -3.68 -0.31
CA ARG A 138 12.74 -3.94 0.61
C ARG A 138 12.30 -4.78 1.82
N VAL A 139 11.11 -4.53 2.36
CA VAL A 139 10.52 -5.31 3.46
C VAL A 139 10.40 -6.77 3.06
N VAL A 140 9.78 -7.05 1.91
CA VAL A 140 9.53 -8.42 1.45
C VAL A 140 10.78 -9.11 0.92
N ASN A 141 11.80 -8.38 0.45
CA ASN A 141 13.03 -9.00 -0.07
C ASN A 141 14.13 -9.16 0.97
N LYS A 142 14.17 -8.31 2.01
CA LYS A 142 15.33 -8.25 2.92
C LYS A 142 15.00 -8.08 4.40
N LEU A 143 13.90 -7.42 4.80
CA LEU A 143 13.71 -7.10 6.23
C LEU A 143 12.92 -8.15 7.00
N GLU A 144 11.95 -8.79 6.37
CA GLU A 144 11.20 -9.89 6.99
C GLU A 144 12.08 -11.13 7.23
N ASN A 145 11.61 -12.04 8.08
CA ASN A 145 12.31 -13.28 8.43
C ASN A 145 13.76 -13.07 8.86
N GLU A 146 13.98 -12.09 9.73
CA GLU A 146 15.28 -11.79 10.35
C GLU A 146 16.41 -11.44 9.37
N GLY A 147 16.06 -10.91 8.18
CA GLY A 147 17.05 -10.54 7.17
C GLY A 147 16.96 -11.36 5.88
N GLU A 148 16.12 -12.39 5.85
CA GLU A 148 16.03 -13.35 4.73
C GLU A 148 14.97 -13.00 3.68
N GLY A 149 14.02 -12.13 4.03
CA GLY A 149 12.86 -11.80 3.20
C GLY A 149 11.81 -12.91 3.15
N LEU A 150 10.78 -12.68 2.35
CA LEU A 150 9.66 -13.59 2.06
C LEU A 150 9.86 -14.37 0.76
N ASN A 151 10.87 -14.04 -0.04
CA ASN A 151 11.18 -14.69 -1.32
C ASN A 151 9.95 -14.81 -2.24
N LEU A 152 9.22 -13.71 -2.45
CA LEU A 152 8.01 -13.66 -3.27
C LEU A 152 8.32 -13.84 -4.78
N THR A 153 7.30 -14.10 -5.59
CA THR A 153 7.45 -14.15 -7.04
C THR A 153 7.68 -12.75 -7.62
N LYS A 154 8.31 -12.68 -8.79
CA LYS A 154 8.66 -11.41 -9.46
C LYS A 154 7.44 -10.57 -9.83
N GLU A 155 6.31 -11.20 -10.14
CA GLU A 155 5.06 -10.51 -10.46
C GLU A 155 4.51 -9.76 -9.26
N VAL A 156 4.51 -10.41 -8.08
CA VAL A 156 4.09 -9.78 -6.83
C VAL A 156 5.02 -8.61 -6.49
N ILE A 157 6.33 -8.81 -6.59
CA ILE A 157 7.32 -7.75 -6.32
C ILE A 157 7.16 -6.57 -7.29
N ASN A 158 6.97 -6.82 -8.59
CA ASN A 158 6.76 -5.77 -9.59
C ASN A 158 5.46 -5.00 -9.33
N GLY A 159 4.36 -5.69 -9.01
CA GLY A 159 3.10 -5.07 -8.63
C GLY A 159 3.24 -4.17 -7.40
N ILE A 160 3.92 -4.66 -6.34
CA ILE A 160 4.22 -3.88 -5.13
C ILE A 160 5.09 -2.67 -5.45
N LEU A 161 6.09 -2.80 -6.31
CA LEU A 161 6.98 -1.68 -6.65
C LEU A 161 6.25 -0.56 -7.38
N HIS A 162 5.38 -0.90 -8.33
CA HIS A 162 4.83 0.07 -9.27
C HIS A 162 3.38 0.50 -8.98
N HIS A 163 2.81 0.08 -7.84
CA HIS A 163 1.45 0.47 -7.45
C HIS A 163 1.29 1.98 -7.26
N SER A 164 2.31 2.67 -6.77
CA SER A 164 2.19 4.07 -6.37
C SER A 164 2.39 5.06 -7.53
N GLY A 165 1.93 6.29 -7.32
CA GLY A 165 2.20 7.44 -8.21
C GLY A 165 1.30 7.61 -9.45
N LEU A 166 1.52 8.75 -10.13
CA LEU A 166 0.92 9.09 -11.43
C LEU A 166 1.75 8.60 -12.62
N GLY A 167 2.87 7.90 -12.35
CA GLY A 167 3.75 7.35 -13.37
C GLY A 167 3.05 6.34 -14.28
N THR A 168 3.64 6.10 -15.44
CA THR A 168 3.07 5.25 -16.48
C THR A 168 2.81 3.83 -16.00
N THR A 169 1.89 3.13 -16.65
CA THR A 169 1.64 1.69 -16.45
C THR A 169 2.65 0.80 -17.18
N LYS A 170 3.61 1.40 -17.90
CA LYS A 170 4.54 0.68 -18.78
C LYS A 170 5.51 -0.24 -18.05
N ASP A 171 5.86 0.09 -16.81
CA ASP A 171 6.79 -0.71 -15.99
C ASP A 171 6.08 -1.85 -15.24
N ILE A 172 4.75 -1.91 -15.32
CA ILE A 172 3.93 -2.97 -14.71
C ILE A 172 3.82 -4.12 -15.72
N ILE A 173 4.30 -5.29 -15.33
CA ILE A 173 4.41 -6.44 -16.25
C ILE A 173 3.12 -7.27 -16.35
N THR A 174 2.14 -7.03 -15.47
CA THR A 174 0.87 -7.77 -15.42
C THR A 174 -0.34 -6.83 -15.43
N LEU A 175 -1.45 -7.27 -16.02
CA LEU A 175 -2.72 -6.55 -15.94
C LEU A 175 -3.21 -6.46 -14.49
N GLU A 176 -2.95 -7.49 -13.70
CA GLU A 176 -3.23 -7.55 -12.26
C GLU A 176 -2.57 -6.41 -11.49
N GLY A 177 -1.30 -6.09 -11.79
CA GLY A 177 -0.61 -4.96 -11.17
C GLY A 177 -1.22 -3.60 -11.54
N ILE A 178 -1.73 -3.46 -12.77
CA ILE A 178 -2.43 -2.24 -13.20
C ILE A 178 -3.76 -2.11 -12.45
N VAL A 179 -4.50 -3.20 -12.30
CA VAL A 179 -5.74 -3.23 -11.50
C VAL A 179 -5.47 -2.78 -10.07
N VAL A 180 -4.43 -3.30 -9.41
CA VAL A 180 -4.12 -2.87 -8.03
C VAL A 180 -3.74 -1.39 -7.98
N LYS A 181 -2.91 -0.90 -8.90
CA LYS A 181 -2.53 0.52 -8.98
C LYS A 181 -3.72 1.46 -9.07
N VAL A 182 -4.73 1.11 -9.88
CA VAL A 182 -5.93 1.96 -10.01
C VAL A 182 -6.87 1.77 -8.82
N SER A 183 -7.01 0.55 -8.32
CA SER A 183 -7.86 0.23 -7.16
C SER A 183 -7.39 0.94 -5.90
N ASP A 184 -6.07 1.07 -5.70
CA ASP A 184 -5.48 1.86 -4.61
C ASP A 184 -5.96 3.31 -4.65
N LYS A 185 -5.94 3.94 -5.84
CA LYS A 185 -6.43 5.31 -6.04
C LYS A 185 -7.93 5.43 -5.80
N MET A 186 -8.72 4.44 -6.24
CA MET A 186 -10.16 4.41 -6.02
C MET A 186 -10.50 4.31 -4.53
N ALA A 187 -9.87 3.40 -3.81
CA ALA A 187 -10.08 3.21 -2.37
C ALA A 187 -9.65 4.46 -1.60
N TYR A 188 -8.42 4.92 -1.85
CA TYR A 188 -7.83 6.13 -1.26
C TYR A 188 -8.74 7.35 -1.41
N LEU A 189 -9.24 7.60 -2.62
CA LEU A 189 -10.06 8.77 -2.85
C LEU A 189 -11.41 8.66 -2.14
N ASN A 190 -12.00 7.46 -2.17
CA ASN A 190 -13.34 7.25 -1.65
C ASN A 190 -13.40 7.43 -0.13
N HIS A 191 -12.46 6.82 0.58
CA HIS A 191 -12.53 6.81 2.03
C HIS A 191 -11.94 8.05 2.70
N ASP A 192 -11.06 8.79 2.02
CA ASP A 192 -10.55 10.05 2.55
C ASP A 192 -11.67 11.08 2.51
N ILE A 193 -12.57 11.01 1.53
CA ILE A 193 -13.80 11.80 1.51
C ILE A 193 -14.67 11.43 2.73
N ASP A 194 -14.91 10.15 2.99
CA ASP A 194 -15.68 9.71 4.16
C ASP A 194 -15.07 10.22 5.48
N ASP A 195 -13.77 10.03 5.65
CA ASP A 195 -13.06 10.41 6.87
C ASP A 195 -13.02 11.94 7.04
N SER A 196 -12.88 12.69 5.94
CA SER A 196 -12.95 14.16 5.95
C SER A 196 -14.34 14.66 6.34
N ILE A 197 -15.39 14.02 5.82
CA ILE A 197 -16.79 14.35 6.18
C ILE A 197 -17.04 14.05 7.66
N ARG A 198 -16.62 12.87 8.14
CA ARG A 198 -16.75 12.48 9.56
C ARG A 198 -15.98 13.42 10.50
N ALA A 199 -14.81 13.88 10.07
CA ALA A 199 -14.01 14.84 10.82
C ALA A 199 -14.57 16.28 10.77
N GLY A 200 -15.64 16.54 10.00
CA GLY A 200 -16.20 17.88 9.81
C GLY A 200 -15.30 18.81 8.99
N LEU A 201 -14.32 18.26 8.27
CA LEU A 201 -13.40 19.01 7.40
C LEU A 201 -13.96 19.22 6.00
N LEU A 202 -15.00 18.47 5.63
CA LEU A 202 -15.63 18.52 4.32
C LEU A 202 -17.14 18.34 4.47
N GLY A 203 -17.93 19.22 3.87
CA GLY A 203 -19.35 19.03 3.64
C GLY A 203 -19.59 18.23 2.36
N ILE A 204 -20.67 17.44 2.31
CA ILE A 204 -21.02 16.69 1.08
C ILE A 204 -21.28 17.63 -0.11
N ASP A 205 -21.84 18.81 0.17
CA ASP A 205 -22.15 19.85 -0.79
C ASP A 205 -20.91 20.66 -1.24
N ASP A 206 -19.76 20.48 -0.57
CA ASP A 206 -18.50 21.11 -0.98
C ASP A 206 -17.90 20.42 -2.20
N ILE A 207 -18.27 19.16 -2.46
CA ILE A 207 -17.80 18.41 -3.63
C ILE A 207 -18.47 19.00 -4.89
N PRO A 208 -17.70 19.39 -5.92
CA PRO A 208 -18.26 19.99 -7.14
C PRO A 208 -19.39 19.14 -7.76
N CYS A 209 -20.51 19.80 -8.08
CA CYS A 209 -21.71 19.15 -8.60
C CYS A 209 -21.45 18.38 -9.90
N GLU A 210 -20.53 18.88 -10.73
CA GLU A 210 -20.07 18.22 -11.96
C GLU A 210 -19.44 16.86 -11.68
N ILE A 211 -18.67 16.75 -10.60
CA ILE A 211 -18.06 15.48 -10.17
C ILE A 211 -19.12 14.55 -9.61
N VAL A 212 -20.01 15.05 -8.76
CA VAL A 212 -21.09 14.26 -8.14
C VAL A 212 -22.02 13.67 -9.21
N LYS A 213 -22.31 14.40 -10.30
CA LYS A 213 -23.12 13.89 -11.41
C LYS A 213 -22.49 12.68 -12.12
N VAL A 214 -21.17 12.64 -12.19
CA VAL A 214 -20.43 11.59 -12.90
C VAL A 214 -20.08 10.42 -11.96
N LEU A 215 -19.69 10.73 -10.73
CA LEU A 215 -19.15 9.78 -9.76
C LEU A 215 -20.10 9.46 -8.61
N GLY A 216 -21.34 9.95 -8.63
CA GLY A 216 -22.30 9.72 -7.56
C GLY A 216 -22.09 10.58 -6.31
N ASN A 217 -23.09 10.58 -5.43
CA ASN A 217 -23.17 11.48 -4.28
C ASN A 217 -22.65 10.86 -2.98
N ASN A 218 -22.49 9.54 -2.93
CA ASN A 218 -22.04 8.83 -1.74
C ASN A 218 -20.98 7.79 -2.08
N SER A 219 -20.29 7.32 -1.05
CA SER A 219 -19.10 6.47 -1.19
C SER A 219 -19.40 5.09 -1.77
N SER A 220 -20.59 4.54 -1.54
CA SER A 220 -21.00 3.27 -2.16
C SER A 220 -21.32 3.45 -3.64
N GLU A 221 -22.04 4.50 -4.00
CA GLU A 221 -22.39 4.83 -5.39
C GLU A 221 -21.14 5.11 -6.21
N ARG A 222 -20.22 5.91 -5.67
CA ARG A 222 -18.94 6.26 -6.30
C ARG A 222 -18.11 5.04 -6.62
N LEU A 223 -17.91 4.18 -5.63
CA LEU A 223 -17.12 2.97 -5.81
C LEU A 223 -17.76 2.03 -6.83
N ASN A 224 -19.09 1.90 -6.82
CA ASN A 224 -19.84 1.08 -7.78
C ASN A 224 -19.70 1.61 -9.21
N ILE A 225 -19.77 2.92 -9.43
CA ILE A 225 -19.57 3.54 -10.74
C ILE A 225 -18.15 3.27 -11.23
N LEU A 226 -17.14 3.53 -10.40
CA LEU A 226 -15.73 3.33 -10.72
C LEU A 226 -15.42 1.87 -11.09
N ILE A 227 -15.90 0.90 -10.29
CA ILE A 227 -15.68 -0.53 -10.56
C ILE A 227 -16.38 -0.95 -11.86
N LYS A 228 -17.66 -0.60 -12.04
CA LYS A 228 -18.42 -0.98 -13.23
C LYS A 228 -17.82 -0.39 -14.50
N ASP A 229 -17.46 0.89 -14.47
CA ASP A 229 -16.86 1.56 -15.62
C ASP A 229 -15.52 0.92 -15.99
N PHE A 230 -14.65 0.66 -15.00
CA PHE A 230 -13.37 0.00 -15.24
C PHE A 230 -13.58 -1.36 -15.93
N VAL A 231 -14.42 -2.22 -15.35
CA VAL A 231 -14.67 -3.57 -15.89
C VAL A 231 -15.26 -3.51 -17.30
N ASN A 232 -16.26 -2.65 -17.53
CA ASN A 232 -16.91 -2.55 -18.83
C ASN A 232 -15.96 -1.99 -19.90
N THR A 233 -15.21 -0.94 -19.57
CA THR A 233 -14.25 -0.32 -20.49
C THR A 233 -13.12 -1.28 -20.85
N SER A 234 -12.53 -1.93 -19.84
CA SER A 234 -11.51 -2.97 -20.04
C SER A 234 -12.01 -4.11 -20.91
N ASN A 235 -13.18 -4.67 -20.62
CA ASN A 235 -13.73 -5.77 -21.40
C ASN A 235 -14.04 -5.35 -22.85
N ASN A 236 -14.51 -4.12 -23.06
CA ASN A 236 -14.74 -3.60 -24.41
C ASN A 236 -13.42 -3.43 -25.17
N ASN A 237 -12.38 -2.88 -24.54
CA ASN A 237 -11.06 -2.73 -25.16
C ASN A 237 -10.48 -4.09 -25.58
N LEU A 238 -10.47 -5.05 -24.65
CA LEU A 238 -9.93 -6.39 -24.89
C LEU A 238 -10.69 -7.13 -26.00
N LYS A 239 -12.03 -7.04 -26.04
CA LYS A 239 -12.85 -7.61 -27.13
C LYS A 239 -12.53 -7.01 -28.49
N ASN A 240 -12.11 -5.75 -28.53
CA ASN A 240 -11.69 -5.05 -29.75
C ASN A 240 -10.19 -5.23 -30.07
N GLY A 241 -9.48 -6.10 -29.35
CA GLY A 241 -8.06 -6.36 -29.55
C GLY A 241 -7.13 -5.25 -29.03
N ILE A 242 -7.65 -4.32 -28.22
CA ILE A 242 -6.87 -3.27 -27.59
C ILE A 242 -6.40 -3.78 -26.23
N LEU A 243 -5.09 -4.00 -26.09
CA LEU A 243 -4.48 -4.47 -24.84
C LEU A 243 -4.30 -3.32 -23.83
N GLU A 244 -5.42 -2.74 -23.42
CA GLU A 244 -5.47 -1.65 -22.45
C GLU A 244 -6.66 -1.82 -21.50
N ILE A 245 -6.38 -1.76 -20.20
CA ILE A 245 -7.38 -1.79 -19.14
C ILE A 245 -7.38 -0.48 -18.36
N GLY A 246 -8.55 -0.05 -17.92
CA GLY A 246 -8.67 1.24 -17.23
C GLY A 246 -10.10 1.75 -17.20
N LEU A 247 -10.23 2.93 -16.61
CA LEU A 247 -11.45 3.72 -16.65
C LEU A 247 -11.67 4.33 -18.03
N SER A 248 -12.93 4.58 -18.38
CA SER A 248 -13.27 5.43 -19.51
C SER A 248 -12.73 6.84 -19.30
N LYS A 249 -12.56 7.58 -20.40
CA LYS A 249 -12.00 8.93 -20.37
C LYS A 249 -12.76 9.86 -19.42
N GLU A 250 -14.08 9.86 -19.50
CA GLU A 250 -14.96 10.71 -18.69
C GLU A 250 -14.83 10.39 -17.19
N ILE A 251 -14.91 9.12 -16.81
CA ILE A 251 -14.80 8.70 -15.40
C ILE A 251 -13.40 8.96 -14.85
N ASN A 252 -12.36 8.72 -15.65
CA ASN A 252 -10.98 9.00 -15.25
C ASN A 252 -10.74 10.51 -15.04
N GLU A 253 -11.25 11.36 -15.93
CA GLU A 253 -11.16 12.82 -15.79
C GLU A 253 -11.87 13.30 -14.52
N ALA A 254 -13.09 12.81 -14.25
CA ALA A 254 -13.80 13.14 -13.02
C ALA A 254 -13.04 12.68 -11.76
N MET A 255 -12.42 11.50 -11.77
CA MET A 255 -11.60 11.00 -10.67
C MET A 255 -10.36 11.86 -10.44
N ILE A 256 -9.70 12.33 -11.51
CA ILE A 256 -8.55 13.23 -11.44
C ILE A 256 -8.96 14.59 -10.82
N GLU A 257 -10.09 15.16 -11.25
CA GLU A 257 -10.59 16.42 -10.70
C GLU A 257 -11.00 16.29 -9.22
N LEU A 258 -11.64 15.18 -8.85
CA LEU A 258 -11.97 14.89 -7.45
C LEU A 258 -10.71 14.79 -6.58
N ARG A 259 -9.66 14.13 -7.09
CA ARG A 259 -8.37 14.07 -6.40
C ARG A 259 -7.75 15.46 -6.25
N LYS A 260 -7.76 16.30 -7.30
CA LYS A 260 -7.25 17.69 -7.22
C LYS A 260 -8.01 18.50 -6.15
N PHE A 261 -9.33 18.36 -6.11
CA PHE A 261 -10.17 18.98 -5.09
C PHE A 261 -9.77 18.54 -3.68
N MET A 262 -9.60 17.24 -3.44
CA MET A 262 -9.16 16.72 -2.13
C MET A 262 -7.77 17.23 -1.74
N PHE A 263 -6.84 17.29 -2.68
CA PHE A 263 -5.51 17.87 -2.42
C PHE A 263 -5.55 19.32 -1.99
N LYS A 264 -6.34 20.14 -2.67
CA LYS A 264 -6.46 21.55 -2.37
C LYS A 264 -7.10 21.80 -0.99
N ASN A 265 -8.17 21.07 -0.67
CA ASN A 265 -9.00 21.39 0.50
C ASN A 265 -8.61 20.61 1.77
N ILE A 266 -8.08 19.40 1.62
CA ILE A 266 -7.81 18.50 2.75
C ILE A 266 -6.31 18.35 2.99
N TYR A 267 -5.54 17.84 2.00
CA TYR A 267 -4.14 17.50 2.25
C TYR A 267 -3.23 18.73 2.44
N LEU A 268 -3.52 19.84 1.76
CA LEU A 268 -2.78 21.10 1.90
C LEU A 268 -3.32 22.02 3.02
N GLY A 269 -4.41 21.63 3.70
CA GLY A 269 -5.02 22.44 4.75
C GLY A 269 -4.13 22.60 5.99
N ASP A 270 -4.27 23.75 6.66
CA ASP A 270 -3.53 24.07 7.89
C ASP A 270 -4.06 23.34 9.14
N THR A 271 -5.27 22.77 9.09
CA THR A 271 -5.99 22.21 10.25
C THR A 271 -5.22 21.11 11.00
N LEU A 272 -4.28 20.42 10.35
CA LEU A 272 -3.48 19.35 10.95
C LEU A 272 -1.99 19.67 11.05
N LYS A 273 -1.60 20.91 10.74
CA LYS A 273 -0.19 21.30 10.63
C LYS A 273 0.58 21.12 11.93
N GLU A 274 -0.03 21.46 13.07
CA GLU A 274 0.62 21.31 14.38
C GLU A 274 0.92 19.85 14.71
N GLU A 275 -0.06 18.95 14.53
CA GLU A 275 0.14 17.52 14.78
C GLU A 275 1.14 16.90 13.80
N ARG A 276 1.14 17.34 12.53
CA ARG A 276 2.17 16.97 11.56
C ARG A 276 3.57 17.37 12.04
N ASN A 277 3.74 18.59 12.53
CA ASN A 277 5.03 19.07 13.04
C ASN A 277 5.49 18.28 14.27
N LYS A 278 4.59 17.94 15.19
CA LYS A 278 4.90 17.09 16.36
C LYS A 278 5.36 15.70 15.91
N ALA A 279 4.67 15.09 14.94
CA ALA A 279 5.04 13.79 14.39
C ALA A 279 6.44 13.82 13.74
N LYS A 280 6.74 14.86 12.95
CA LYS A 280 8.07 15.05 12.35
C LYS A 280 9.15 15.17 13.42
N PHE A 281 8.93 16.02 14.42
CA PHE A 281 9.86 16.20 15.54
C PHE A 281 10.17 14.87 16.24
N ILE A 282 9.14 14.06 16.54
CA ILE A 282 9.32 12.75 17.18
C ILE A 282 10.23 11.84 16.35
N LEU A 283 9.99 11.76 15.04
CA LEU A 283 10.79 10.93 14.14
C LEU A 283 12.24 11.44 14.04
N GLU A 284 12.44 12.75 13.91
CA GLU A 284 13.78 13.37 13.84
C GLU A 284 14.60 13.07 15.11
N GLN A 285 13.98 13.16 16.30
CA GLN A 285 14.66 12.81 17.55
C GLN A 285 15.01 11.32 17.62
N LEU A 286 14.10 10.43 17.20
CA LEU A 286 14.36 9.00 17.16
C LEU A 286 15.49 8.66 16.17
N ILE A 287 15.51 9.27 15.00
CA ILE A 287 16.59 9.14 14.01
C ILE A 287 17.92 9.54 14.67
N GLY A 288 18.01 10.75 15.21
CA GLY A 288 19.24 11.23 15.86
C GLY A 288 19.71 10.35 17.03
N HIS A 289 18.78 9.76 17.78
CA HIS A 289 19.12 8.79 18.82
C HIS A 289 19.78 7.53 18.26
N PHE A 290 19.20 6.92 17.21
CA PHE A 290 19.73 5.67 16.64
C PHE A 290 20.97 5.88 15.76
N GLU A 291 21.20 7.09 15.25
CA GLU A 291 22.49 7.46 14.67
C GLU A 291 23.60 7.47 15.72
N LYS A 292 23.33 8.05 16.90
CA LYS A 292 24.30 8.12 17.99
C LYS A 292 24.51 6.77 18.68
N TYR A 293 23.47 5.94 18.75
CA TYR A 293 23.47 4.68 19.48
C TYR A 293 22.96 3.50 18.61
N PRO A 294 23.64 3.15 17.51
CA PRO A 294 23.18 2.10 16.61
C PRO A 294 23.08 0.73 17.28
N ASP A 295 23.86 0.48 18.34
CA ASP A 295 23.82 -0.77 19.10
C ASP A 295 22.50 -1.01 19.85
N LYS A 296 21.68 0.04 20.03
CA LYS A 296 20.34 -0.04 20.63
C LYS A 296 19.28 -0.56 19.65
N MET A 297 19.59 -0.66 18.36
CA MET A 297 18.69 -1.25 17.37
C MET A 297 18.69 -2.78 17.45
N PRO A 298 17.61 -3.46 17.05
CA PRO A 298 17.58 -4.91 16.90
C PRO A 298 18.68 -5.45 15.96
N SER A 299 19.05 -6.72 16.14
CA SER A 299 20.16 -7.38 15.42
C SER A 299 20.08 -7.25 13.90
N VAL A 300 18.88 -7.40 13.33
CA VAL A 300 18.62 -7.28 11.88
C VAL A 300 19.08 -5.93 11.35
N TYR A 301 18.72 -4.83 12.01
CA TYR A 301 19.10 -3.49 11.58
C TYR A 301 20.57 -3.19 11.83
N ARG A 302 21.17 -3.72 12.92
CA ARG A 302 22.62 -3.62 13.14
C ARG A 302 23.43 -4.34 12.07
N LYS A 303 22.92 -5.44 11.51
CA LYS A 303 23.51 -6.11 10.35
C LYS A 303 23.46 -5.21 9.11
N ILE A 304 22.31 -4.56 8.86
CA ILE A 304 22.16 -3.59 7.77
C ILE A 304 23.11 -2.40 7.94
N VAL A 305 23.29 -1.87 9.15
CA VAL A 305 24.27 -0.80 9.41
C VAL A 305 25.69 -1.20 8.96
N LYS A 306 26.08 -2.46 9.18
CA LYS A 306 27.40 -2.97 8.78
C LYS A 306 27.51 -3.19 7.27
N GLU A 307 26.43 -3.63 6.61
CA GLU A 307 26.43 -4.00 5.18
C GLU A 307 26.14 -2.83 4.25
N GLU A 308 25.24 -1.93 4.62
CA GLU A 308 24.66 -0.88 3.78
C GLU A 308 24.82 0.53 4.37
N GLY A 309 25.37 0.63 5.57
CA GLY A 309 25.66 1.89 6.24
C GLY A 309 24.61 2.35 7.25
N LEU A 310 25.02 3.27 8.11
CA LEU A 310 24.26 3.75 9.26
C LEU A 310 22.88 4.30 8.87
N GLN A 311 22.85 5.21 7.89
CA GLN A 311 21.60 5.88 7.48
C GLN A 311 20.54 4.88 7.01
N ARG A 312 20.93 3.86 6.23
CA ARG A 312 20.00 2.84 5.74
C ARG A 312 19.45 2.00 6.89
N GLY A 313 20.31 1.54 7.80
CA GLY A 313 19.89 0.74 8.95
C GLY A 313 18.92 1.50 9.87
N VAL A 314 19.19 2.78 10.13
CA VAL A 314 18.29 3.65 10.92
C VAL A 314 16.96 3.87 10.20
N ALA A 315 16.99 4.21 8.91
CA ALA A 315 15.78 4.43 8.13
C ALA A 315 14.88 3.18 8.08
N ASP A 316 15.46 1.99 7.87
CA ASP A 316 14.73 0.72 7.87
C ASP A 316 14.08 0.42 9.22
N TYR A 317 14.76 0.75 10.33
CA TYR A 317 14.22 0.55 11.66
C TYR A 317 13.04 1.50 11.93
N ILE A 318 13.22 2.79 11.63
CA ILE A 318 12.18 3.82 11.80
C ILE A 318 10.96 3.51 10.91
N ALA A 319 11.15 3.20 9.62
CA ALA A 319 10.07 2.81 8.72
C ALA A 319 9.30 1.57 9.22
N GLY A 320 10.01 0.65 9.89
CA GLY A 320 9.42 -0.55 10.47
C GLY A 320 8.51 -0.32 11.68
N MET A 321 8.60 0.83 12.35
CA MET A 321 7.83 1.11 13.57
C MET A 321 6.35 1.35 13.28
N SER A 322 5.48 1.01 14.24
CA SER A 322 4.09 1.50 14.25
C SER A 322 4.01 2.86 14.96
N ASP A 323 2.92 3.60 14.77
CA ASP A 323 2.73 4.92 15.37
C ASP A 323 2.81 4.85 16.90
N ASP A 324 2.06 3.90 17.50
CA ASP A 324 2.04 3.67 18.94
C ASP A 324 3.46 3.32 19.47
N TYR A 325 4.23 2.53 18.73
CA TYR A 325 5.57 2.15 19.13
C TYR A 325 6.55 3.33 19.05
N CYS A 326 6.45 4.18 18.01
CA CYS A 326 7.21 5.42 17.92
C CYS A 326 6.95 6.32 19.15
N LEU A 327 5.67 6.52 19.51
CA LEU A 327 5.30 7.33 20.66
C LEU A 327 5.82 6.75 21.98
N LEU A 328 5.66 5.45 22.18
CA LEU A 328 6.16 4.76 23.38
C LEU A 328 7.68 4.86 23.51
N LEU A 329 8.39 4.67 22.40
CA LEU A 329 9.85 4.72 22.36
C LEU A 329 10.37 6.14 22.59
N PHE A 330 9.74 7.13 21.97
CA PHE A 330 10.06 8.54 22.18
C PHE A 330 9.89 8.93 23.65
N ASN A 331 8.74 8.62 24.25
CA ASN A 331 8.48 8.89 25.67
C ASN A 331 9.51 8.20 26.57
N LYS A 332 9.87 6.95 26.28
CA LYS A 332 10.86 6.20 27.06
C LYS A 332 12.26 6.82 27.01
N ILE A 333 12.66 7.39 25.88
CA ILE A 333 14.03 7.88 25.65
C ILE A 333 14.17 9.34 26.08
N PHE A 334 13.20 10.19 25.75
CA PHE A 334 13.33 11.64 25.84
C PHE A 334 12.54 12.29 26.96
N VAL A 335 11.47 11.64 27.45
CA VAL A 335 10.61 12.21 28.50
C VAL A 335 11.06 11.70 29.87
N PRO A 336 11.52 12.59 30.77
CA PRO A 336 11.88 12.20 32.13
C PRO A 336 10.68 11.62 32.87
N LYS A 337 10.91 10.60 33.69
CA LYS A 337 9.91 10.12 34.63
C LYS A 337 10.05 10.92 35.93
N MET A 338 8.94 11.36 36.53
CA MET A 338 8.98 11.82 37.91
C MET A 338 9.26 10.60 38.78
N VAL A 339 10.44 10.58 39.41
CA VAL A 339 10.95 9.42 40.16
C VAL A 339 10.85 9.63 41.67
N VAL A 340 10.47 10.83 42.12
CA VAL A 340 10.32 11.21 43.52
C VAL A 340 9.11 12.14 43.61
N ASP A 341 8.16 11.80 44.50
CA ASP A 341 7.01 12.62 44.87
C ASP A 341 7.40 13.66 45.93
#